data_AF-A0A1M5PTG2-F1
#
_entry.id   AF-A0A1M5PTG2-F1
#
_cell.length_a   1.000
_cell.length_b   1.000
_cell.length_c   1.000
_cell.angle_alpha   90.00
_cell.angle_beta   90.00
_cell.angle_gamma   90.00
#
_symmetry.space_group_name_H-M   'P 1'
#
loop_
_entity.id
_entity.type
_entity.pdbx_description
1 polymer ?
#
loop_
_entity_poly.entity_id
_entity_poly.type
_entity_poly.pdbx_seq_one_letter_code
_entity_poly.pdbx_strand_id
1 'polypeptide(L)'
;MKFCLRCDGARWVCEAHPDLPWEFGDRACTCGAPGEPCPACNNDAEKVPDMPPDFKVEEVRDFDPVIDVEHDIEEVEKELARMTDAKKRH
;
A
#
# COMPACT_ATOMS: atom_id res chain seq x y z
N MET A 1 1.68 21.35 20.74
CA MET A 1 1.11 21.08 19.40
C MET A 1 0.00 22.09 19.16
N LYS A 2 -0.01 22.81 18.04
CA LYS A 2 -1.14 23.71 17.72
C LYS A 2 -2.23 22.89 17.02
N PHE A 3 -3.46 22.99 17.49
CA PHE A 3 -4.60 22.36 16.83
C PHE A 3 -4.77 22.93 15.42
N CYS A 4 -4.98 22.06 14.42
CA CYS A 4 -5.16 22.45 13.03
C CYS A 4 -6.61 22.25 12.63
N LEU A 5 -7.31 23.35 12.30
CA LEU A 5 -8.70 23.35 11.86
C LEU A 5 -8.93 22.68 10.51
N ARG A 6 -7.86 22.46 9.72
CA ARG A 6 -7.97 21.85 8.39
C ARG A 6 -8.09 20.33 8.46
N CYS A 7 -7.32 19.70 9.36
CA CYS A 7 -7.27 18.25 9.53
C CYS A 7 -7.78 17.78 10.89
N ASP A 8 -8.37 18.68 11.70
CA ASP A 8 -8.82 18.42 13.07
C ASP A 8 -7.74 17.79 13.98
N GLY A 9 -6.48 18.14 13.70
CA GLY A 9 -5.32 17.58 14.40
C GLY A 9 -4.92 16.17 13.95
N ALA A 10 -5.66 15.53 13.05
CA ALA A 10 -5.35 14.21 12.51
C ALA A 10 -4.17 14.20 11.54
N ARG A 11 -3.75 15.38 11.05
CA ARG A 11 -2.62 15.60 10.12
C ARG A 11 -2.80 15.05 8.70
N TRP A 12 -3.97 14.54 8.38
CA TRP A 12 -4.36 14.04 7.07
C TRP A 12 -5.65 14.72 6.61
N VAL A 13 -5.74 15.05 5.33
CA VAL A 13 -6.91 15.66 4.69
C VAL A 13 -7.37 14.79 3.52
N CYS A 14 -8.60 14.98 3.07
CA CYS A 14 -9.12 14.26 1.91
C CYS A 14 -8.48 14.81 0.62
N GLU A 15 -7.94 13.94 -0.24
CA GLU A 15 -7.30 14.35 -1.51
C GLU A 15 -8.28 15.09 -2.45
N ALA A 16 -9.54 14.64 -2.51
CA ALA A 16 -10.59 15.32 -3.29
C ALA A 16 -11.11 16.62 -2.65
N HIS A 17 -10.96 16.77 -1.33
CA HIS A 17 -11.47 17.90 -0.56
C HIS A 17 -10.42 18.32 0.48
N PRO A 18 -9.35 19.03 0.07
CA PRO A 18 -8.18 19.27 0.93
C PRO A 18 -8.47 20.09 2.19
N ASP A 19 -9.64 20.71 2.27
CA ASP A 19 -10.09 21.47 3.43
C ASP A 19 -10.79 20.63 4.49
N LEU A 20 -11.10 19.36 4.21
CA LEU A 20 -11.75 18.43 5.12
C LEU A 20 -10.76 17.37 5.64
N PRO A 21 -10.91 16.89 6.90
CA PRO A 21 -10.16 15.74 7.39
C PRO A 21 -10.51 14.51 6.55
N TRP A 22 -9.57 13.58 6.44
CA TRP A 22 -9.79 12.35 5.69
C TRP A 22 -10.77 11.41 6.41
N GLU A 23 -10.38 10.80 7.54
CA GLU A 23 -11.21 9.78 8.22
C GLU A 23 -11.52 10.08 9.71
N PHE A 24 -10.91 11.11 10.30
CA PHE A 24 -11.00 11.36 11.74
C PHE A 24 -11.84 12.59 12.08
N GLY A 25 -12.75 12.44 13.05
CA GLY A 25 -13.57 13.52 13.62
C GLY A 25 -14.91 13.75 12.93
N ASP A 26 -15.76 14.58 13.53
CA ASP A 26 -17.14 14.84 13.06
C ASP A 26 -17.21 15.50 11.68
N ARG A 27 -16.10 16.10 11.23
CA ARG A 27 -15.99 16.80 9.95
C ARG A 27 -15.33 15.95 8.85
N ALA A 28 -14.99 14.69 9.15
CA ALA A 28 -14.34 13.79 8.21
C ALA A 28 -15.11 13.71 6.88
N CYS A 29 -14.36 13.70 5.79
CA CYS A 29 -14.95 13.64 4.46
C CYS A 29 -15.52 12.25 4.19
N THR A 30 -16.78 12.18 3.77
CA THR A 30 -17.46 10.90 3.50
C THR A 30 -17.43 10.52 2.01
N CYS A 31 -16.56 11.13 1.20
CA CYS A 31 -16.55 10.92 -0.26
C CYS A 31 -15.84 9.63 -0.70
N GLY A 32 -15.09 8.99 0.20
CA GLY A 32 -14.33 7.76 -0.08
C GLY A 32 -13.04 7.96 -0.89
N ALA A 33 -12.63 9.20 -1.15
CA ALA A 33 -11.33 9.47 -1.75
C ALA A 33 -10.19 9.16 -0.75
N PRO A 34 -8.96 8.92 -1.25
CA PRO A 34 -7.80 8.71 -0.40
C PRO A 34 -7.45 9.93 0.46
N GLY A 35 -6.65 9.69 1.49
CA GLY A 35 -6.07 10.75 2.30
C GLY A 35 -4.74 11.24 1.74
N GLU A 36 -4.48 12.53 1.90
CA GLU A 36 -3.19 13.15 1.64
C GLU A 36 -2.65 13.85 2.90
N PRO A 37 -1.32 14.05 3.02
CA PRO A 37 -0.74 14.79 4.12
C PRO A 37 -1.29 16.22 4.21
N CYS A 38 -1.73 16.65 5.39
CA CYS A 38 -2.20 18.02 5.58
C CYS A 38 -1.06 19.00 5.28
N PRO A 39 -1.16 19.89 4.26
CA PRO A 39 -0.06 20.76 3.85
C PRO A 39 0.29 21.83 4.90
N ALA A 40 -0.61 22.08 5.88
CA ALA A 40 -0.33 22.98 7.00
C ALA A 40 0.44 22.29 8.12
N CYS A 41 0.31 20.98 8.28
CA CYS A 41 0.97 20.20 9.33
C CYS A 41 2.23 19.49 8.83
N ASN A 42 2.17 18.96 7.60
CA ASN A 42 3.24 18.30 6.86
C ASN A 42 3.70 19.23 5.72
N ASN A 43 4.24 20.39 6.08
CA ASN A 43 4.64 21.45 5.15
C ASN A 43 6.04 21.24 4.54
N ASP A 44 6.76 20.22 5.00
CA ASP A 44 8.06 19.82 4.49
C ASP A 44 7.90 18.51 3.71
N ALA A 45 8.09 18.59 2.40
CA ALA A 45 7.94 17.45 1.49
C ALA A 45 9.11 16.45 1.58
N GLU A 46 10.26 16.86 2.12
CA GLU A 46 11.41 15.98 2.34
C GLU A 46 11.26 15.18 3.64
N LYS A 47 10.46 15.69 4.58
CA LYS A 47 10.16 15.00 5.83
C LYS A 47 9.03 13.99 5.66
N VAL A 48 9.22 12.80 6.22
CA VAL A 48 8.16 11.80 6.34
C VAL A 48 6.95 12.42 7.07
N PRO A 49 5.73 12.36 6.49
CA PRO A 49 4.53 12.85 7.15
C PRO A 49 4.32 12.19 8.50
N ASP A 50 3.86 12.93 9.51
CA ASP A 50 3.51 12.26 10.76
C ASP A 50 2.23 11.42 10.53
N MET A 51 2.30 10.15 10.90
CA MET A 51 1.19 9.20 10.77
C MET A 51 0.14 9.42 11.87
N PRO A 52 -1.12 8.98 11.66
CA PRO A 52 -2.13 8.96 12.71
C PRO A 52 -1.66 8.16 13.95
N PRO A 53 -2.10 8.51 15.17
CA PRO A 53 -1.60 7.91 16.41
C PRO A 53 -1.79 6.38 16.51
N ASP A 54 -2.80 5.85 15.82
CA ASP A 54 -3.19 4.45 15.79
C ASP A 54 -2.61 3.67 14.60
N PHE A 55 -1.92 4.37 13.68
CA PHE A 55 -1.28 3.74 12.53
C PHE A 55 -0.12 2.86 12.97
N LYS A 56 -0.17 1.58 12.60
CA LYS A 56 0.92 0.62 12.81
C LYS A 56 1.50 0.26 11.45
N VAL A 57 2.79 0.52 11.29
CA VAL A 57 3.55 -0.06 10.19
C VAL A 57 3.58 -1.56 10.46
N GLU A 58 2.89 -2.34 9.64
CA GLU A 58 3.18 -3.78 9.60
C GLU A 58 4.65 -3.89 9.18
N GLU A 59 5.46 -4.58 10.00
CA GLU A 59 6.86 -4.81 9.69
C GLU A 59 6.94 -5.29 8.25
N VAL A 60 7.81 -4.64 7.45
CA VAL A 60 8.17 -5.13 6.12
C VAL A 60 8.53 -6.58 6.33
N ARG A 61 7.66 -7.49 5.92
CA ARG A 61 8.06 -8.88 5.77
C ARG A 61 9.22 -8.79 4.81
N ASP A 62 10.40 -9.22 5.25
CA ASP A 62 11.44 -9.59 4.30
C ASP A 62 10.72 -10.49 3.32
N PHE A 63 10.47 -9.96 2.12
CA PHE A 63 9.80 -10.70 1.07
C PHE A 63 10.84 -11.73 0.66
N ASP A 64 10.92 -12.83 1.41
CA ASP A 64 11.87 -13.88 1.16
C ASP A 64 11.43 -14.48 -0.18
N PRO A 65 12.13 -14.18 -1.28
CA PRO A 65 11.66 -14.48 -2.62
C PRO A 65 11.94 -15.95 -2.93
N VAL A 66 11.89 -16.84 -1.93
CA VAL A 66 11.81 -18.29 -2.13
C VAL A 66 10.42 -18.59 -2.69
N ILE A 67 10.19 -18.11 -3.91
CA ILE A 67 9.47 -18.86 -4.91
C ILE A 67 10.16 -20.22 -4.92
N ASP A 68 9.39 -21.30 -4.74
CA ASP A 68 9.88 -22.68 -4.78
C ASP A 68 10.23 -23.03 -6.24
N VAL A 69 11.29 -22.39 -6.76
CA VAL A 69 11.75 -22.50 -8.15
C VAL A 69 12.06 -23.96 -8.51
N GLU A 70 12.44 -24.77 -7.51
CA GLU A 70 12.71 -26.19 -7.72
C GLU A 70 11.43 -26.95 -8.14
N HIS A 71 10.29 -26.68 -7.50
CA HIS A 71 9.03 -27.33 -7.84
C HIS A 71 8.53 -26.94 -9.24
N ASP A 72 8.66 -25.66 -9.61
CA ASP A 72 8.26 -25.14 -10.92
C ASP A 72 9.12 -25.71 -12.06
N ILE A 73 10.43 -25.92 -11.83
CA ILE A 73 11.34 -26.52 -12.82
C ILE A 73 10.95 -27.98 -13.10
N GLU A 74 10.68 -28.78 -12.06
CA GLU A 74 10.30 -30.18 -12.23
C GLU A 74 9.01 -30.35 -13.04
N GLU A 75 8.03 -29.47 -12.83
CA GLU A 75 6.76 -29.50 -13.59
C GLU A 75 6.97 -29.14 -15.06
N VAL A 76 7.78 -28.11 -15.34
CA VAL A 76 8.14 -27.71 -16.71
C VAL A 76 8.89 -28.82 -17.44
N GLU A 77 9.84 -29.50 -16.78
CA GLU A 77 10.56 -30.63 -17.37
C GLU A 77 9.63 -31.81 -17.69
N LYS A 78 8.68 -32.10 -16.80
CA LYS A 78 7.69 -33.16 -17.01
C LYS A 78 6.77 -32.87 -18.17
N GLU A 79 6.34 -31.63 -18.34
CA GLU A 79 5.55 -31.20 -19.50
C GLU A 79 6.36 -31.27 -20.81
N LEU A 80 7.63 -30.84 -20.78
CA LEU A 80 8.52 -30.96 -21.93
C LEU A 80 8.70 -32.42 -22.35
N ALA A 81 8.88 -33.34 -21.38
CA ALA A 81 8.96 -34.77 -21.66
C ALA A 81 7.69 -35.29 -22.36
N ARG A 82 6.50 -34.94 -21.87
CA ARG A 82 5.21 -35.31 -22.49
C ARG A 82 5.09 -34.80 -23.93
N MET A 83 5.48 -33.55 -24.18
CA MET A 83 5.44 -32.95 -25.51
C MET A 83 6.40 -33.63 -26.48
N THR A 84 7.60 -33.99 -26.03
CA THR A 84 8.59 -34.68 -26.88
C THR A 84 8.17 -36.12 -27.20
N ASP A 85 7.53 -36.81 -26.26
CA ASP A 85 7.00 -38.16 -26.49
C ASP A 85 5.78 -38.14 -27.42
N ALA A 86 4.90 -37.16 -27.31
CA ALA A 86 3.78 -36.98 -28.23
C ALA A 86 4.28 -36.72 -29.66
N LYS A 87 5.36 -35.93 -29.80
CA LYS A 87 5.99 -35.62 -31.09
C LYS A 87 6.71 -36.81 -31.74
N LYS A 88 7.19 -37.77 -30.95
CA LYS A 88 7.82 -39.02 -31.45
C LYS A 88 6.80 -40.08 -31.90
N ARG A 89 5.53 -39.92 -31.54
CA ARG A 89 4.43 -40.85 -31.89
C ARG A 89 3.66 -40.44 -33.16
N HIS A 90 4.19 -39.49 -33.91
CA HIS A 90 3.76 -39.08 -35.26
C HIS A 90 4.95 -39.20 -36.21
#